data_AF-E3BQ59-F1
#
_entry.id   AF-E3BQ59-F1
#
_cell.length_a   1.000
_cell.length_b   1.000
_cell.length_c   1.000
_cell.angle_alpha   90.00
_cell.angle_beta   90.00
_cell.angle_gamma   90.00
#
_symmetry.space_group_name_H-M   'P 1'
#
loop_
_entity.id
_entity.type
_entity.pdbx_description
1 polymer ?
#
loop_
_entity_poly.entity_id
_entity_poly.type
_entity_poly.pdbx_seq_one_letter_code
_entity_poly.pdbx_strand_id
1 'polypeptide(L)'
;MKFYLARGLFIFGSLLFLASLGITLGHIGDPEFAQHSWYHFFREGGGLIAQLIVISAILFGPKHWKTPVTWGMLAVLLAGIFLPFWVGMPFNEALSAPHIRAEIAHVGQAVLMTVALFLARPEFINKNT
;
A
#
# COMPACT_ATOMS: atom_id res chain seq x y z
N MET A 1 3.16 23.19 0.59
CA MET A 1 1.93 22.78 1.33
C MET A 1 1.36 21.45 0.82
N LYS A 2 1.01 21.32 -0.47
CA LYS A 2 0.43 20.09 -1.05
C LYS A 2 1.27 18.83 -0.81
N PHE A 3 2.59 18.94 -0.86
CA PHE A 3 3.47 17.79 -0.65
C PHE A 3 3.54 17.30 0.81
N TYR A 4 3.45 18.21 1.78
CA TYR A 4 3.34 17.83 3.19
C TYR A 4 2.01 17.14 3.48
N LEU A 5 0.92 17.63 2.88
CA LEU A 5 -0.38 16.96 2.94
C LEU A 5 -0.32 15.56 2.30
N ALA A 6 0.32 15.42 1.14
CA ALA A 6 0.53 14.13 0.50
C ALA A 6 1.26 13.14 1.43
N ARG A 7 2.35 13.59 2.06
CA ARG A 7 3.08 12.80 3.06
C ARG A 7 2.22 12.40 4.26
N GLY A 8 1.41 13.34 4.78
CA GLY A 8 0.48 13.07 5.89
C GLY A 8 -0.58 12.04 5.54
N LEU A 9 -1.23 12.17 4.37
CA LEU A 9 -2.20 11.19 3.89
C LEU A 9 -1.57 9.82 3.64
N PHE A 10 -0.36 9.79 3.10
CA PHE A 10 0.37 8.55 2.91
C PHE A 10 0.68 7.87 4.25
N ILE A 11 1.17 8.61 5.25
CA ILE A 11 1.42 8.07 6.60
C ILE A 11 0.12 7.51 7.17
N PHE A 12 -0.97 8.27 7.12
CA PHE A 12 -2.24 7.82 7.69
C PHE A 12 -2.78 6.56 7.00
N GLY A 13 -2.75 6.52 5.67
CA GLY A 13 -3.10 5.31 4.91
C GLY A 13 -2.18 4.12 5.22
N SER A 14 -0.89 4.36 5.40
CA SER A 14 0.10 3.34 5.76
C SER A 14 -0.14 2.77 7.16
N LEU A 15 -0.51 3.60 8.13
CA LEU A 15 -0.85 3.15 9.48
C LEU A 15 -2.10 2.27 9.48
N LEU A 16 -3.14 2.66 8.73
CA LEU A 16 -4.33 1.83 8.55
C LEU A 16 -3.99 0.50 7.86
N PHE A 17 -3.11 0.54 6.86
CA PHE A 17 -2.64 -0.65 6.14
C PHE A 17 -1.88 -1.59 7.08
N LEU A 18 -0.93 -1.07 7.86
CA LEU A 18 -0.15 -1.86 8.81
C LEU A 18 -1.01 -2.42 9.94
N ALA A 19 -2.01 -1.68 10.43
CA ALA A 19 -2.96 -2.19 11.41
C ALA A 19 -3.77 -3.36 10.84
N SER A 20 -4.27 -3.23 9.61
CA SER A 20 -4.99 -4.32 8.92
C SER A 20 -4.09 -5.54 8.70
N LEU A 21 -2.86 -5.31 8.20
CA LEU A 21 -1.87 -6.36 8.02
C LEU A 21 -1.56 -7.06 9.35
N GLY A 22 -1.39 -6.31 10.44
CA GLY A 22 -1.16 -6.85 11.78
C GLY A 22 -2.27 -7.79 12.28
N ILE A 23 -3.53 -7.50 11.93
CA ILE A 23 -4.64 -8.42 12.20
C ILE A 23 -4.45 -9.72 11.40
N THR A 24 -4.12 -9.64 10.11
CA THR A 24 -3.79 -10.81 9.29
C THR A 24 -2.62 -11.60 9.89
N LEU A 25 -1.59 -10.92 10.39
CA LEU A 25 -0.44 -11.56 11.05
C LEU A 25 -0.83 -12.28 12.33
N GLY A 26 -1.83 -11.79 13.07
CA GLY A 26 -2.33 -12.40 14.29
C GLY A 26 -2.96 -13.79 14.10
N HIS A 27 -3.29 -14.16 12.86
CA HIS A 27 -3.85 -15.47 12.50
C HIS A 27 -2.79 -16.43 11.94
N ILE A 28 -1.52 -16.02 11.86
CA ILE A 28 -0.43 -16.90 11.40
C ILE A 28 -0.19 -18.00 12.42
N GLY A 29 -0.21 -19.25 11.95
CA GLY A 29 -0.04 -20.41 12.81
C GLY A 29 -1.36 -21.01 13.32
N ASP A 30 -2.50 -20.51 12.83
CA ASP A 30 -3.78 -21.19 13.07
C ASP A 30 -3.69 -22.66 12.62
N PRO A 31 -4.08 -23.63 13.48
CA PRO A 31 -3.87 -25.05 13.21
C PRO A 31 -4.50 -25.54 11.90
N GLU A 32 -5.55 -24.86 11.46
CA GLU A 32 -6.29 -25.16 10.24
C GLU A 32 -5.50 -24.84 8.96
N PHE A 33 -4.53 -23.91 9.01
CA PHE A 33 -3.83 -23.40 7.83
C PHE A 33 -2.29 -23.34 7.96
N ALA A 34 -1.72 -23.97 9.00
CA ALA A 34 -0.37 -23.72 9.50
C ALA A 34 0.75 -23.58 8.45
N GLN A 35 0.87 -24.48 7.46
CA GLN A 35 1.92 -24.36 6.42
C GLN A 35 1.58 -23.34 5.32
N HIS A 36 0.30 -23.22 4.95
CA HIS A 36 -0.15 -22.30 3.91
C HIS A 36 -0.09 -20.84 4.40
N SER A 37 -0.43 -20.59 5.67
CA SER A 37 -0.36 -19.25 6.28
C SER A 37 1.06 -18.67 6.29
N TRP A 38 2.09 -19.50 6.49
CA TRP A 38 3.48 -19.04 6.43
C TRP A 38 3.94 -18.70 5.01
N TYR A 39 3.53 -19.49 4.01
CA TYR A 39 3.82 -19.19 2.60
C TYR A 39 3.19 -17.85 2.18
N HIS A 40 1.91 -17.66 2.48
CA HIS A 40 1.21 -16.40 2.20
C HIS A 40 1.84 -15.24 2.96
N PHE A 41 2.26 -15.43 4.22
CA PHE A 41 2.97 -14.41 4.97
C PHE A 41 4.28 -13.95 4.32
N PHE A 42 5.20 -14.86 4.02
CA PHE A 42 6.51 -14.47 3.48
C PHE A 42 6.39 -13.86 2.08
N ARG A 43 5.47 -14.38 1.26
CA ARG A 43 5.22 -13.88 -0.09
C ARG A 43 4.50 -12.53 -0.07
N GLU A 44 3.37 -12.45 0.62
CA GLU A 44 2.46 -11.30 0.54
C GLU A 44 2.81 -10.27 1.60
N GLY A 45 2.94 -10.66 2.87
CA GLY A 45 3.34 -9.74 3.95
C GLY A 45 4.73 -9.15 3.72
N GLY A 46 5.72 -9.99 3.43
CA GLY A 46 7.08 -9.55 3.13
C GLY A 46 7.15 -8.61 1.92
N GLY A 47 6.46 -8.99 0.83
CA GLY A 47 6.38 -8.18 -0.39
C GLY A 47 5.70 -6.83 -0.16
N LEU A 48 4.60 -6.79 0.58
CA LEU A 48 3.86 -5.56 0.88
C LEU A 48 4.65 -4.61 1.79
N ILE A 49 5.33 -5.14 2.81
CA ILE A 49 6.22 -4.35 3.68
C ILE A 49 7.38 -3.76 2.87
N ALA A 50 8.02 -4.56 2.00
CA ALA A 50 9.10 -4.08 1.15
C ALA A 50 8.62 -2.94 0.22
N GLN A 51 7.44 -3.08 -0.39
CA GLN A 51 6.83 -2.02 -1.21
C GLN A 51 6.59 -0.75 -0.38
N LEU A 52 6.06 -0.88 0.83
CA LEU A 52 5.80 0.25 1.71
C LEU A 52 7.09 0.99 2.11
N ILE A 53 8.18 0.25 2.36
CA ILE A 53 9.51 0.80 2.64
C ILE A 53 10.04 1.58 1.44
N VAL A 54 9.99 1.01 0.23
CA VAL A 54 10.47 1.68 -0.99
C VAL A 54 9.66 2.95 -1.27
N ILE A 55 8.33 2.88 -1.16
CA ILE A 55 7.47 4.05 -1.34
C ILE A 55 7.84 5.14 -0.34
N SER A 56 8.02 4.77 0.94
CA SER A 56 8.39 5.70 2.00
C SER A 56 9.77 6.33 1.74
N ALA A 57 10.75 5.52 1.37
CA ALA A 57 12.10 5.99 1.05
C ALA A 57 12.07 7.01 -0.08
N ILE A 58 11.31 6.76 -1.15
CA ILE A 58 11.16 7.73 -2.23
C ILE A 58 10.39 8.94 -1.74
N LEU A 59 9.23 8.81 -1.08
CA LEU A 59 8.37 9.93 -0.66
C LEU A 59 9.04 10.89 0.32
N PHE A 60 9.81 10.36 1.28
CA PHE A 60 10.46 11.13 2.34
C PHE A 60 11.94 11.39 2.09
N GLY A 61 12.53 10.72 1.09
CA GLY A 61 13.93 10.87 0.73
C GLY A 61 14.29 12.20 0.06
N PRO A 62 15.55 12.31 -0.38
CA PRO A 62 16.11 13.54 -0.96
C PRO A 62 15.37 14.03 -2.21
N LYS A 63 15.42 15.35 -2.46
CA LYS A 63 14.79 15.98 -3.64
C LYS A 63 15.26 15.39 -4.97
N HIS A 64 16.53 14.99 -5.10
CA HIS A 64 17.05 14.45 -6.36
C HIS A 64 16.46 13.07 -6.72
N TRP A 65 15.80 12.39 -5.78
CA TRP A 65 15.00 11.19 -6.09
C TRP A 65 13.63 11.53 -6.65
N LYS A 66 13.22 12.81 -6.71
CA LYS A 66 11.89 13.24 -7.16
C LYS A 66 11.87 13.46 -8.66
N THR A 67 11.85 12.36 -9.39
CA THR A 67 11.84 12.38 -10.86
C THR A 67 10.54 11.82 -11.41
N PRO A 68 10.18 12.11 -12.67
CA PRO A 68 8.99 11.51 -13.28
C PRO A 68 9.04 9.98 -13.27
N VAL A 69 10.25 9.42 -13.39
CA VAL A 69 10.49 7.97 -13.34
C VAL A 69 10.11 7.41 -11.97
N THR A 70 10.64 7.99 -10.89
CA THR A 70 10.31 7.53 -9.53
C THR A 70 8.84 7.73 -9.17
N TRP A 71 8.17 8.75 -9.71
CA TRP A 71 6.72 8.88 -9.54
C TRP A 71 5.96 7.74 -10.22
N GLY A 72 6.37 7.36 -11.44
CA GLY A 72 5.84 6.17 -12.11
C GLY A 72 6.07 4.89 -11.32
N MET A 73 7.25 4.73 -10.72
CA MET A 73 7.55 3.61 -9.82
C MET A 73 6.61 3.59 -8.61
N LEU A 74 6.37 4.74 -7.97
CA LEU A 74 5.41 4.84 -6.86
C LEU A 74 3.99 4.43 -7.28
N ALA A 75 3.56 4.82 -8.48
CA ALA A 75 2.27 4.43 -9.02
C ALA A 75 2.16 2.91 -9.21
N VAL A 76 3.18 2.28 -9.78
CA VAL A 76 3.23 0.83 -9.99
C VAL A 76 3.25 0.08 -8.66
N LEU A 77 4.02 0.55 -7.68
CA LEU A 77 4.07 -0.06 -6.34
C LEU A 77 2.71 0.04 -5.64
N LEU A 78 2.06 1.21 -5.64
CA LEU A 78 0.72 1.33 -5.05
C LEU A 78 -0.33 0.48 -5.79
N ALA A 79 -0.24 0.39 -7.11
CA ALA A 79 -1.09 -0.50 -7.89
C ALA A 79 -0.85 -1.98 -7.51
N GLY A 80 0.40 -2.39 -7.30
CA GLY A 80 0.76 -3.72 -6.83
C GLY A 80 0.21 -4.07 -5.44
N ILE A 81 0.08 -3.08 -4.54
CA ILE A 81 -0.54 -3.26 -3.22
C ILE A 81 -2.05 -3.49 -3.36
N PHE A 82 -2.76 -2.70 -4.18
CA PHE A 82 -4.23 -2.63 -4.12
C PHE A 82 -4.95 -3.38 -5.26
N LEU A 83 -4.39 -3.47 -6.46
CA LEU A 83 -5.07 -4.13 -7.59
C LEU A 83 -5.38 -5.62 -7.35
N PRO A 84 -4.52 -6.43 -6.68
CA PRO A 84 -4.85 -7.83 -6.43
C PRO A 84 -6.18 -8.02 -5.69
N PHE A 85 -6.52 -7.12 -4.76
CA PHE A 85 -7.78 -7.14 -4.03
C PHE A 85 -8.98 -6.90 -4.98
N TRP A 86 -8.90 -5.87 -5.83
CA TRP A 86 -10.01 -5.46 -6.70
C TRP A 86 -10.18 -6.30 -7.95
N VAL A 87 -9.07 -6.71 -8.56
CA VAL A 87 -9.08 -7.54 -9.76
C VAL A 87 -9.38 -8.99 -9.39
N GLY A 88 -8.89 -9.47 -8.24
CA GLY A 88 -9.10 -10.85 -7.82
C GLY A 88 -10.53 -11.17 -7.37
N MET A 89 -11.17 -10.23 -6.67
CA MET A 89 -12.50 -10.44 -6.06
C MET A 89 -13.57 -10.94 -7.05
N PRO A 90 -13.73 -10.39 -8.27
CA PRO A 90 -14.73 -10.88 -9.23
C PRO A 90 -14.48 -12.31 -9.74
N PHE A 91 -13.26 -12.84 -9.62
CA PHE A 91 -12.90 -14.17 -10.13
C PHE A 91 -12.76 -15.22 -9.02
N ASN A 92 -12.53 -14.80 -7.77
CA ASN A 92 -12.42 -15.69 -6.62
C ASN A 92 -12.91 -14.98 -5.35
N GLU A 93 -14.10 -15.36 -4.88
CA GLU A 93 -14.70 -14.82 -3.65
C GLU A 93 -13.84 -15.05 -2.41
N ALA A 94 -12.94 -16.05 -2.41
CA ALA A 94 -12.00 -16.26 -1.31
C ALA A 94 -10.95 -15.14 -1.17
N LEU A 95 -10.83 -14.24 -2.16
CA LEU A 95 -9.99 -13.04 -2.10
C LEU A 95 -10.75 -11.81 -1.55
N SER A 96 -12.05 -11.93 -1.32
CA SER A 96 -12.89 -10.87 -0.75
C SER A 96 -12.53 -10.60 0.70
N ALA A 97 -12.77 -9.37 1.14
CA ALA A 97 -12.69 -9.06 2.56
C ALA A 97 -13.71 -9.90 3.35
N PRO A 98 -13.36 -10.42 4.55
CA PRO A 98 -14.21 -11.33 5.31
C PRO A 98 -15.49 -10.65 5.84
N HIS A 99 -15.52 -9.33 5.90
CA HIS A 99 -16.66 -8.53 6.32
C HIS A 99 -16.54 -7.09 5.83
N ILE A 100 -17.67 -6.38 5.75
CA ILE A 100 -17.76 -5.00 5.23
C ILE A 100 -16.79 -4.01 5.91
N ARG A 101 -16.49 -4.20 7.20
CA ARG A 101 -15.52 -3.35 7.92
C ARG A 101 -14.10 -3.44 7.35
N ALA A 102 -13.69 -4.62 6.90
CA ALA A 102 -12.36 -4.85 6.32
C ALA A 102 -12.31 -4.29 4.90
N GLU A 103 -13.40 -4.43 4.14
CA GLU A 103 -13.54 -3.80 2.83
C GLU A 103 -13.43 -2.27 2.92
N ILE A 104 -14.17 -1.64 3.85
CA ILE A 104 -14.07 -0.19 4.10
C ILE A 104 -12.64 0.21 4.48
N ALA A 105 -11.94 -0.59 5.28
CA ALA A 105 -10.55 -0.32 5.63
C ALA A 105 -9.63 -0.37 4.39
N HIS A 106 -9.78 -1.38 3.54
CA HIS A 106 -9.01 -1.49 2.28
C HIS A 106 -9.30 -0.35 1.31
N VAL A 107 -10.57 0.05 1.14
CA VAL A 107 -10.95 1.23 0.36
C VAL A 107 -10.32 2.49 0.94
N GLY A 108 -10.42 2.70 2.26
CA GLY A 108 -9.87 3.87 2.94
C GLY A 108 -8.35 3.98 2.74
N GLN A 109 -7.63 2.87 2.93
CA GLN A 109 -6.19 2.78 2.68
C GLN A 109 -5.85 3.15 1.23
N ALA A 110 -6.53 2.52 0.26
CA ALA A 110 -6.30 2.73 -1.16
C ALA A 110 -6.56 4.19 -1.55
N VAL A 111 -7.67 4.78 -1.11
CA VAL A 111 -8.03 6.18 -1.39
C VAL A 111 -6.99 7.13 -0.81
N LEU A 112 -6.64 6.97 0.47
CA LEU A 112 -5.67 7.87 1.13
C LEU A 112 -4.30 7.83 0.44
N MET A 113 -3.76 6.65 0.16
CA MET A 113 -2.44 6.49 -0.43
C MET A 113 -2.42 6.89 -1.92
N THR A 114 -3.52 6.66 -2.64
CA THR A 114 -3.66 7.10 -4.04
C THR A 114 -3.78 8.61 -4.14
N VAL A 115 -4.62 9.24 -3.31
CA VAL A 115 -4.74 10.71 -3.24
C VAL A 115 -3.40 11.33 -2.85
N ALA A 116 -2.67 10.73 -1.90
CA ALA A 116 -1.33 11.15 -1.55
C ALA A 116 -0.39 11.16 -2.77
N LEU A 117 -0.37 10.10 -3.57
CA LEU A 117 0.46 10.02 -4.78
C LEU A 117 0.12 11.13 -5.80
N PHE A 118 -1.17 11.39 -6.04
CA PHE A 118 -1.60 12.44 -6.97
C PHE A 118 -1.25 13.84 -6.45
N LEU A 119 -1.43 14.09 -5.15
CA LEU A 119 -1.03 15.37 -4.54
C LEU A 119 0.49 15.57 -4.55
N ALA A 120 1.27 14.49 -4.49
CA ALA A 120 2.72 14.54 -4.57
C ALA A 120 3.25 14.79 -5.99
N ARG A 121 2.46 14.45 -7.03
CA ARG A 121 2.87 14.49 -8.45
C ARG A 121 3.60 15.76 -8.89
N PRO A 122 3.19 16.99 -8.52
CA PRO A 122 3.87 18.20 -8.97
C PRO A 122 5.35 18.26 -8.58
N GLU A 123 5.73 17.71 -7.42
CA GLU A 123 7.12 17.68 -6.92
C GLU A 123 8.02 16.74 -7.71
N PHE A 124 7.44 15.80 -8.46
CA PHE A 124 8.19 14.84 -9.26
C PHE A 124 8.27 15.21 -10.75
N ILE A 125 7.39 16.11 -11.21
CA ILE A 125 7.28 16.48 -12.63
C ILE A 125 7.83 17.89 -12.89
N ASN A 126 7.75 18.79 -11.91
CA ASN A 126 8.28 20.13 -12.07
C ASN A 126 9.80 20.12 -11.97
N LYS A 127 10.47 20.66 -12.99
CA LYS A 127 11.95 20.75 -13.06
C LYS A 127 12.56 21.86 -12.18
N ASN A 128 11.73 22.66 -11.51
CA ASN A 128 12.14 23.89 -10.82
C ASN A 128 12.08 23.80 -9.28
N THR A 129 11.99 22.59 -8.70
CA THR A 129 11.95 22.34 -7.24
C THR A 129 13.23 21.72 -6.70
#